data_AF-A0A7J9TEA6-F1
#
_entry.id   AF-A0A7J9TEA6-F1
#
_cell.length_a   1.000
_cell.length_b   1.000
_cell.length_c   1.000
_cell.angle_alpha   90.00
_cell.angle_beta   90.00
_cell.angle_gamma   90.00
#
_symmetry.space_group_name_H-M   'P 1'
#
loop_
_entity.id
_entity.type
_entity.pdbx_description
1 polymer ?
#
loop_
_entity_poly.entity_id
_entity_poly.type
_entity_poly.pdbx_seq_one_letter_code
_entity_poly.pdbx_strand_id
1 'polypeptide(L)' 'MIPEKGSIRGTARATEHDKDTICRWLDIAGAHCKEVTDYFFQELELGQVQIDEIWSYIKKRKKT' A
#
# COMPACT_ATOMS: atom_id res chain seq x y z
N MET A 1 -8.88 13.33 -10.26
CA MET A 1 -9.50 12.71 -9.07
C MET A 1 -8.98 11.28 -8.98
N ILE A 2 -8.15 10.94 -7.99
CA ILE A 2 -7.83 9.53 -7.73
C ILE A 2 -9.16 8.87 -7.33
N PRO A 3 -9.66 7.85 -8.05
CA PRO A 3 -10.91 7.23 -7.68
C PRO A 3 -10.67 6.46 -6.37
N GLU A 4 -11.43 6.79 -5.32
CA GLU A 4 -11.50 5.94 -4.14
C GLU A 4 -11.85 4.51 -4.59
N LYS A 5 -11.03 3.54 -4.16
CA LYS A 5 -11.14 2.11 -4.54
C LYS A 5 -10.90 1.80 -6.03
N GLY A 6 -10.09 2.61 -6.72
CA GLY A 6 -9.69 2.35 -8.11
C GLY A 6 -8.67 1.20 -8.27
N SER A 7 -8.87 0.33 -9.27
CA SER A 7 -7.81 -0.61 -9.70
C SER A 7 -6.68 0.13 -10.41
N ILE A 8 -5.46 -0.42 -10.43
CA ILE A 8 -4.29 0.16 -11.15
C ILE A 8 -4.66 0.55 -12.60
N ARG A 9 -5.38 -0.33 -13.30
CA ARG A 9 -5.83 -0.07 -14.68
C ARG A 9 -6.94 0.97 -14.76
N GLY A 10 -7.79 1.06 -13.74
CA GLY A 10 -8.81 2.12 -13.63
C GLY A 10 -8.14 3.48 -13.49
N THR A 11 -7.18 3.60 -12.58
CA THR A 11 -6.40 4.82 -12.36
C THR A 11 -5.59 5.21 -13.60
N ALA A 12 -4.95 4.24 -14.27
CA ALA A 12 -4.22 4.47 -15.51
C ALA A 12 -5.10 5.11 -16.60
N ARG A 13 -6.32 4.59 -16.81
CA ARG A 13 -7.27 5.18 -17.77
C ARG A 13 -7.77 6.55 -17.34
N ALA A 14 -8.14 6.71 -16.07
CA ALA A 14 -8.68 7.96 -15.55
C ALA A 14 -7.65 9.11 -15.55
N THR A 15 -6.37 8.77 -15.53
CA THR A 15 -5.27 9.75 -15.54
C THR A 15 -4.56 9.82 -16.90
N GLU A 16 -4.95 9.00 -17.88
CA GLU A 16 -4.30 8.91 -19.20
C GLU A 16 -2.80 8.55 -19.14
N HIS A 17 -2.41 7.73 -18.16
CA HIS A 17 -1.04 7.21 -18.03
C HIS A 17 -0.96 5.72 -18.33
N ASP A 18 0.24 5.23 -18.65
CA ASP A 18 0.49 3.79 -18.71
C ASP A 18 0.38 3.15 -17.31
N LYS A 19 -0.09 1.90 -17.26
CA LYS A 19 -0.25 1.15 -16.00
C LYS A 19 1.07 1.03 -15.23
N ASP A 20 2.21 0.92 -15.92
CA ASP A 20 3.52 0.74 -15.30
C ASP A 20 4.01 2.05 -14.69
N THR A 21 3.56 3.19 -15.21
CA THR A 21 3.75 4.48 -14.53
C THR A 21 3.03 4.47 -13.19
N ILE A 22 1.74 4.09 -13.17
CA ILE A 22 0.98 3.98 -11.91
C ILE A 22 1.63 3.00 -10.92
N CYS A 23 2.10 1.83 -11.39
CA CYS A 23 2.83 0.88 -10.55
C CYS A 23 4.10 1.51 -9.94
N ARG A 24 4.90 2.22 -10.73
CA ARG A 24 6.12 2.88 -10.23
C ARG A 24 5.81 3.89 -9.13
N TRP A 25 4.74 4.68 -9.29
CA TRP A 25 4.30 5.62 -8.25
C TRP A 25 3.86 4.89 -6.99
N LEU A 26 3.16 3.76 -7.11
CA LEU A 26 2.77 2.92 -5.97
C LEU A 26 3.99 2.35 -5.23
N ASP A 27 5.03 1.91 -5.96
CA ASP A 27 6.26 1.41 -5.35
C ASP A 27 6.98 2.49 -4.54
N ILE A 28 7.09 3.71 -5.09
CA ILE A 28 7.69 4.86 -4.39
C ILE A 28 6.88 5.22 -3.14
N ALA A 29 5.56 5.31 -3.27
CA ALA A 29 4.68 5.60 -2.14
C ALA A 29 4.79 4.52 -1.05
N GLY A 30 4.85 3.24 -1.45
CA GLY A 30 5.04 2.11 -0.53
C GLY A 30 6.37 2.17 0.21
N ALA A 31 7.46 2.49 -0.48
CA ALA A 31 8.78 2.67 0.14
C ALA A 31 8.75 3.80 1.18
N HIS A 32 8.15 4.94 0.82
CA HIS A 32 8.04 6.07 1.75
C HIS A 32 7.15 5.75 2.96
N CYS A 33 6.01 5.08 2.77
CA CYS A 33 5.17 4.62 3.89
C CYS A 33 5.95 3.70 4.84
N LYS A 34 6.83 2.84 4.30
CA LYS A 34 7.69 1.99 5.11
C LYS A 34 8.68 2.82 5.93
N GLU A 35 9.37 3.78 5.30
CA GLU A 35 10.30 4.67 6.01
C GLU A 35 9.62 5.44 7.14
N VAL A 36 8.44 6.01 6.87
CA VAL A 36 7.62 6.71 7.88
C VAL A 36 7.25 5.78 9.03
N THR A 37 6.76 4.58 8.72
CA THR A 37 6.40 3.59 9.74
C THR A 37 7.61 3.22 10.58
N ASP A 38 8.73 2.87 9.94
CA ASP A 38 9.95 2.46 10.64
C ASP A 38 10.49 3.59 11.53
N TYR A 39 10.37 4.85 11.10
CA TYR A 39 10.81 6.01 11.87
C TYR A 39 9.93 6.28 13.10
N PHE A 40 8.59 6.25 12.96
CA PHE A 40 7.68 6.57 14.05
C PHE A 40 7.40 5.39 14.99
N PHE A 41 7.51 4.14 14.52
CA PHE A 41 7.26 2.94 15.34
C PHE A 41 8.54 2.45 16.05
N GLN A 42 9.24 3.36 16.71
CA GLN A 42 10.34 3.02 17.62
C GLN A 42 10.00 3.52 19.02
N GLU A 43 10.38 2.74 20.04
CA GLU A 43 10.30 3.15 21.47
C GLU A 43 8.91 3.67 21.89
N LEU A 44 7.86 2.98 21.46
CA LEU A 44 6.48 3.35 21.79
C LEU A 44 6.17 2.99 23.26
N GLU A 45 6.26 3.97 24.16
CA GLU A 45 5.90 3.84 25.58
C GLU A 45 4.37 3.81 25.81
N LEU A 46 3.69 2.81 25.26
CA LEU A 46 2.24 2.69 25.32
C LEU A 46 1.78 1.99 26.61
N GLY A 47 0.98 2.68 27.43
CA GLY A 47 0.39 2.11 28.65
C GLY A 47 -0.77 1.13 28.39
N GLN A 48 -1.43 1.23 27.23
CA GLN A 48 -2.46 0.31 26.77
C GLN A 48 -2.43 0.25 25.24
N VAL A 49 -2.63 -0.94 24.66
CA VAL A 49 -2.61 -1.16 23.21
C VAL A 49 -3.93 -1.80 22.77
N GLN A 50 -4.46 -1.34 21.65
CA GLN A 50 -5.56 -1.99 20.93
C GLN A 50 -5.00 -2.63 19.66
N ILE A 51 -5.37 -3.88 19.43
CA ILE A 51 -4.98 -4.63 18.25
C ILE A 51 -6.26 -4.97 17.51
N ASP A 52 -6.30 -4.65 16.22
CA ASP A 52 -7.39 -5.00 15.31
C ASP A 52 -6.82 -5.79 14.13
N GLU A 53 -7.63 -6.71 13.59
CA GLU A 53 -7.23 -7.58 12.50
C GLU A 53 -7.90 -7.16 11.19
N ILE A 54 -7.08 -6.86 10.19
CA ILE A 54 -7.55 -6.60 8.82
C ILE A 54 -7.27 -7.83 7.96
N TRP A 55 -8.33 -8.41 7.39
CA TRP A 55 -8.25 -9.59 6.56
C TRP A 55 -8.22 -9.23 5.07
N SER A 56 -7.30 -9.84 4.33
CA SER A 56 -7.25 -9.74 2.87
C SER A 56 -6.77 -11.05 2.25
N TYR A 57 -7.15 -11.30 1.00
CA TYR A 57 -6.73 -12.50 0.27
C TYR A 57 -5.41 -12.24 -0.46
N ILE A 58 -4.39 -13.03 -0.14
CA ILE A 58 -3.10 -13.02 -0.85
C ILE A 58 -2.93 -14.35 -1.58
N LYS A 59 -2.89 -14.29 -2.92
CA LYS A 59 -2.59 -15.47 -3.75
C LYS A 59 -1.16 -15.94 -3.49
N LYS A 60 -1.01 -17.08 -2.81
CA LYS A 60 0.29 -17.76 -2.69
C LYS A 60 0.71 -18.33 -4.05
N ARG A 61 2.00 -18.18 -4.40
CA ARG A 61 2.58 -18.85 -5.57
C ARG A 61 2.56 -20.36 -5.32
N LYS A 62 2.07 -21.15 -6.28
CA LYS A 62 2.20 -22.61 -6.22
C LYS A 62 3.69 -22.96 -6.35
N LYS A 63 4.22 -23.83 -5.49
CA LYS A 63 5.50 -24.50 -5.78
C LYS A 63 5.26 -25.38 -7.01
N THR A 64 5.91 -25.05 -8.11
CA THR A 64 6.09 -25.96 -9.24
C THR A 64 7.14 -27.00 -8.84
#